data_AF-A0A2R5LFK4-F1
#
_entry.id   AF-A0A2R5LFK4-F1
#
_cell.length_a   1.000
_cell.length_b   1.000
_cell.length_c   1.000
_cell.angle_alpha   90.00
_cell.angle_beta   90.00
_cell.angle_gamma   90.00
#
_symmetry.space_group_name_H-M   'P 1'
#
loop_
_entity.id
_entity.type
_entity.pdbx_description
1 polymer ?
#
loop_
_entity_poly.entity_id
_entity_poly.type
_entity_poly.pdbx_seq_one_letter_code
_entity_poly.pdbx_strand_id
1 'polypeptide(L)'
;LPLTVICDNVRDPGNMGAILRSVAAAGCRRILLMKGCVDVWESKVLRSGSGAHFRFPIYNNVPWEHLPSYIEQAATVYLADNRHESTGLQAEAEASADEEEEVEEVEETEFTMKTEEGRVLKVDKLYLDPNELESARSYKLQCKEYTEVAYNQREGVLVVGGETHGLSPQSFLLARNYGGMRVHIPSDGGVESL
;
A
#
# COMPACT_ATOMS: atom_id res chain seq x y z
N LEU A 1 -9.29 13.26 9.91
CA LEU A 1 -8.77 12.77 8.62
C LEU A 1 -9.32 11.37 8.41
N PRO A 2 -10.03 11.07 7.30
CA PRO A 2 -10.30 9.69 6.97
C PRO A 2 -8.98 9.03 6.60
N LEU A 3 -8.38 8.29 7.53
CA LEU A 3 -7.13 7.55 7.34
C LEU A 3 -7.47 6.06 7.25
N THR A 4 -6.99 5.40 6.20
CA THR A 4 -6.96 3.94 6.09
C THR A 4 -5.49 3.51 6.10
N VAL A 5 -5.16 2.46 6.84
CA VAL A 5 -3.80 1.89 6.84
C VAL A 5 -3.82 0.52 6.19
N ILE A 6 -2.89 0.28 5.27
CA ILE A 6 -2.68 -1.00 4.61
C ILE A 6 -1.37 -1.59 5.15
N CYS A 7 -1.45 -2.81 5.68
CA CYS A 7 -0.26 -3.59 5.99
C CYS A 7 0.02 -4.55 4.84
N ASP A 8 1.20 -4.43 4.26
CA ASP A 8 1.68 -5.28 3.17
C ASP A 8 2.75 -6.24 3.70
N ASN A 9 2.38 -7.50 3.87
CA ASN A 9 3.29 -8.58 4.28
C ASN A 9 4.02 -8.32 5.62
N VAL A 10 3.35 -7.68 6.59
CA VAL A 10 3.85 -7.50 7.96
C VAL A 10 3.70 -8.80 8.74
N ARG A 11 4.82 -9.47 9.06
CA ARG A 11 4.83 -10.83 9.63
C ARG A 11 5.19 -10.91 11.11
N ASP A 12 5.81 -9.87 11.67
CA ASP A 12 6.16 -9.88 13.09
C ASP A 12 4.94 -9.52 13.97
N PRO A 13 4.55 -10.36 14.94
CA PRO A 13 3.42 -10.09 15.82
C PRO A 13 3.59 -8.87 16.73
N GLY A 14 4.83 -8.55 17.12
CA GLY A 14 5.17 -7.38 17.93
C GLY A 14 4.90 -6.10 17.15
N ASN A 15 5.41 -6.02 15.93
CA ASN A 15 5.22 -4.91 15.00
C ASN A 15 3.76 -4.73 14.63
N MET A 16 3.06 -5.81 14.29
CA MET A 16 1.63 -5.73 14.02
C MET A 16 0.87 -5.13 15.21
N GLY A 17 1.15 -5.58 16.43
CA GLY A 17 0.53 -5.00 17.63
C GLY A 17 0.91 -3.53 17.86
N ALA A 18 2.15 -3.14 17.59
CA ALA A 18 2.58 -1.75 17.66
C ALA A 18 1.84 -0.87 16.63
N ILE A 19 1.75 -1.32 15.38
CA ILE A 19 0.98 -0.67 14.32
C ILE A 19 -0.48 -0.51 14.76
N LEU A 20 -1.13 -1.58 15.23
CA LEU A 20 -2.52 -1.53 15.69
C LEU A 20 -2.73 -0.47 16.78
N ARG A 21 -1.82 -0.36 17.75
CA ARG A 21 -1.88 0.69 18.79
C ARG A 21 -1.73 2.09 18.20
N SER A 22 -0.77 2.28 17.31
CA SER A 22 -0.51 3.58 16.66
C SER A 22 -1.71 4.04 15.83
N VAL A 23 -2.29 3.16 15.03
CA VAL A 23 -3.44 3.52 14.18
C VAL A 23 -4.72 3.74 15.01
N ALA A 24 -4.89 3.03 16.13
CA ALA A 24 -5.98 3.31 17.09
C ALA A 24 -5.84 4.71 17.67
N ALA A 25 -4.63 5.07 18.10
CA ALA A 25 -4.35 6.39 18.67
C ALA A 25 -4.52 7.52 17.64
N ALA A 26 -4.18 7.26 16.38
CA ALA A 26 -4.36 8.20 15.28
C ALA A 26 -5.83 8.38 14.84
N GLY A 27 -6.76 7.57 15.35
CA GLY A 27 -8.17 7.62 14.95
C GLY A 27 -8.41 7.08 13.54
N CYS A 28 -7.65 6.05 13.14
CA CYS A 28 -7.78 5.41 11.84
C CYS A 28 -9.21 4.86 11.61
N ARG A 29 -9.72 5.02 10.39
CA ARG A 29 -11.06 4.57 9.98
C ARG A 29 -11.14 3.05 9.88
N ARG A 30 -10.09 2.42 9.35
CA ARG A 30 -9.97 0.98 9.17
C ARG A 30 -8.53 0.58 8.88
N ILE A 31 -8.17 -0.65 9.19
CA ILE A 31 -6.91 -1.25 8.74
C ILE A 31 -7.21 -2.42 7.80
N LEU A 32 -6.43 -2.53 6.74
CA LEU A 32 -6.49 -3.62 5.77
C LEU A 32 -5.18 -4.39 5.83
N LEU A 33 -5.24 -5.68 6.13
CA LEU A 33 -4.08 -6.56 6.11
C LEU A 33 -4.13 -7.37 4.84
N MET A 34 -3.14 -7.13 3.97
CA MET A 34 -3.03 -7.87 2.72
C MET A 34 -2.67 -9.33 3.02
N LYS A 35 -3.02 -10.21 2.10
CA LYS A 35 -2.65 -11.63 2.19
C LYS A 35 -1.13 -11.78 2.44
N GLY A 36 -0.78 -12.55 3.46
CA GLY A 36 0.63 -12.77 3.88
C GLY A 36 1.04 -12.04 5.15
N CYS A 37 0.19 -11.16 5.71
CA CYS A 37 0.38 -10.62 7.05
C CYS A 37 0.14 -11.68 8.14
N VAL A 38 0.68 -11.41 9.34
CA VAL A 38 0.34 -12.17 10.55
C VAL A 38 -1.15 -12.03 10.89
N ASP A 39 -1.75 -13.09 11.43
CA ASP A 39 -3.13 -13.04 11.93
C ASP A 39 -3.22 -12.16 13.17
N VAL A 40 -4.02 -11.09 13.10
CA VAL A 40 -4.21 -10.16 14.23
C VAL A 40 -4.87 -10.80 15.45
N TRP A 41 -5.59 -11.90 15.28
CA TRP A 41 -6.32 -12.54 16.37
C TRP A 41 -5.50 -13.61 17.09
N GLU A 42 -4.25 -13.85 16.68
CA GLU A 42 -3.37 -14.77 17.37
C GLU A 42 -2.85 -14.19 18.70
N SER A 43 -2.49 -15.08 19.63
CA SER A 43 -2.24 -14.71 21.03
C SER A 43 -1.11 -13.69 21.21
N LYS A 44 -0.10 -13.69 20.32
CA LYS A 44 0.98 -12.70 20.41
C LYS A 44 0.52 -11.32 19.99
N VAL A 45 -0.20 -11.20 18.87
CA VAL A 45 -0.73 -9.92 18.39
C VAL A 45 -1.77 -9.35 19.34
N LEU A 46 -2.67 -10.18 19.89
CA LEU A 46 -3.64 -9.75 20.90
C LEU A 46 -2.97 -9.09 22.11
N ARG A 47 -1.88 -9.69 22.61
CA ARG A 47 -1.11 -9.13 23.74
C ARG A 47 -0.39 -7.84 23.36
N SER A 48 0.34 -7.82 22.25
CA SER A 48 1.09 -6.63 21.82
C SER A 48 0.18 -5.47 21.42
N GLY A 49 -0.98 -5.76 20.84
CA GLY A 49 -1.99 -4.78 20.42
C GLY A 49 -2.78 -4.15 21.58
N SER A 50 -2.72 -4.70 22.80
CA SER A 50 -3.28 -4.08 24.02
C SER A 50 -4.73 -3.56 23.88
N GLY A 51 -5.60 -4.37 23.27
CA GLY A 51 -7.02 -4.02 23.07
C GLY A 51 -7.32 -3.06 21.91
N ALA A 52 -6.31 -2.63 21.13
CA ALA A 52 -6.51 -1.78 19.95
C ALA A 52 -7.43 -2.42 18.89
N HIS A 53 -7.48 -3.76 18.85
CA HIS A 53 -8.33 -4.56 17.97
C HIS A 53 -9.81 -4.15 17.94
N PHE A 54 -10.31 -3.59 19.05
CA PHE A 54 -11.72 -3.25 19.21
C PHE A 54 -12.04 -1.78 18.90
N ARG A 55 -11.06 -1.01 18.43
CA ARG A 55 -11.20 0.46 18.21
C ARG A 55 -11.64 0.82 16.80
N PHE A 56 -11.39 -0.04 15.82
CA PHE A 56 -11.69 0.20 14.41
C PHE A 56 -11.89 -1.14 13.68
N PRO A 57 -12.58 -1.15 12.51
CA PRO A 57 -12.69 -2.32 11.66
C PRO A 57 -11.33 -2.83 11.18
N ILE A 58 -11.10 -4.13 11.33
CA ILE A 58 -9.92 -4.83 10.84
C ILE A 58 -10.34 -5.83 9.77
N TYR A 59 -9.73 -5.72 8.59
CA TYR A 59 -9.95 -6.66 7.49
C TYR A 59 -8.69 -7.49 7.26
N ASN A 60 -8.75 -8.78 7.56
CA ASN A 60 -7.62 -9.69 7.42
C ASN A 60 -7.61 -10.39 6.07
N ASN A 61 -6.41 -10.77 5.61
CA ASN A 61 -6.21 -11.58 4.41
C ASN A 61 -6.91 -11.03 3.17
N VAL A 62 -6.93 -9.70 3.02
CA VAL A 62 -7.53 -9.05 1.85
C VAL A 62 -6.68 -9.37 0.62
N PRO A 63 -7.24 -10.02 -0.41
CA PRO A 63 -6.57 -10.16 -1.69
C PRO A 63 -6.44 -8.79 -2.37
N TRP A 64 -5.31 -8.54 -3.03
CA TRP A 64 -5.05 -7.27 -3.70
C TRP A 64 -6.11 -6.94 -4.75
N GLU A 65 -6.58 -7.95 -5.47
CA GLU A 65 -7.62 -7.82 -6.47
C GLU A 65 -8.94 -7.29 -5.90
N HIS A 66 -9.21 -7.47 -4.59
CA HIS A 66 -10.42 -6.98 -3.95
C HIS A 66 -10.26 -5.61 -3.31
N LEU A 67 -9.05 -5.04 -3.32
CA LEU A 67 -8.72 -3.81 -2.64
C LEU A 67 -9.62 -2.61 -3.04
N PRO A 68 -10.00 -2.41 -4.33
CA PRO A 68 -10.91 -1.33 -4.73
C PRO A 68 -12.27 -1.33 -4.02
N SER A 69 -12.67 -2.44 -3.38
CA SER A 69 -13.90 -2.52 -2.58
C SER A 69 -13.77 -1.87 -1.20
N TYR A 70 -12.56 -1.51 -0.77
CA TYR A 70 -12.28 -1.02 0.59
C TYR A 70 -11.81 0.43 0.64
N ILE A 71 -11.36 0.98 -0.49
CA ILE A 71 -10.80 2.33 -0.62
C ILE A 71 -11.62 3.14 -1.62
N GLU A 72 -11.79 4.43 -1.35
CA GLU A 72 -12.53 5.34 -2.24
C GLU A 72 -11.67 5.67 -3.48
N GLN A 73 -12.26 5.72 -4.68
CA GLN A 73 -11.54 6.07 -5.92
C GLN A 73 -10.84 7.43 -5.87
N ALA A 74 -11.32 8.36 -5.03
CA ALA A 74 -10.72 9.67 -4.84
C ALA A 74 -9.60 9.70 -3.79
N ALA A 75 -9.31 8.58 -3.10
CA ALA A 75 -8.29 8.53 -2.05
C ALA A 75 -6.89 8.83 -2.60
N THR A 76 -6.00 9.27 -1.70
CA THR A 76 -4.58 9.48 -2.00
C THR A 76 -3.75 8.44 -1.27
N VAL A 77 -2.91 7.73 -2.02
CA VAL A 77 -2.07 6.65 -1.47
C VAL A 77 -0.68 7.18 -1.12
N TYR A 78 -0.23 6.88 0.09
CA TYR A 78 1.09 7.21 0.61
C TYR A 78 1.84 5.92 0.89
N LEU A 79 2.96 5.73 0.22
CA LEU A 79 3.85 4.59 0.45
C LEU A 79 4.90 4.96 1.49
N ALA A 80 4.92 4.27 2.64
CA ALA A 80 6.00 4.40 3.60
C ALA A 80 7.24 3.69 3.04
N ASP A 81 8.13 4.45 2.41
CA ASP A 81 9.33 3.95 1.72
C ASP A 81 10.55 4.73 2.23
N ASN A 82 11.61 4.01 2.62
CA ASN A 82 12.86 4.58 3.10
C ASN A 82 13.89 4.83 1.99
N ARG A 83 13.62 4.38 0.75
CA ARG A 83 14.56 4.51 -0.36
C ARG A 83 14.61 5.95 -0.86
N HIS A 84 15.60 6.69 -0.38
CA HIS A 84 16.09 7.88 -1.06
C HIS A 84 16.67 7.45 -2.42
N GLU A 85 16.21 8.05 -3.51
CA GLU A 85 16.93 7.96 -4.77
C GLU A 85 18.30 8.64 -4.57
N SER A 86 19.33 7.84 -4.27
CA SER A 86 20.69 8.22 -4.58
C SER A 86 20.75 8.32 -6.10
N THR A 87 20.94 9.53 -6.63
CA THR A 87 21.37 9.74 -8.01
C THR A 87 22.65 8.93 -8.24
N GLY A 88 22.50 7.73 -8.81
CA GLY A 88 23.56 6.80 -9.15
C GLY A 88 23.29 6.30 -10.56
N LEU A 89 24.05 6.82 -11.51
CA LEU A 89 24.15 6.32 -12.88
C LEU A 89 24.61 4.84 -12.90
N GLN A 90 24.27 4.18 -14.01
CA GLN A 90 24.60 2.81 -14.48
C GLN A 90 23.57 1.75 -14.03
N ALA A 91 22.90 1.03 -14.94
CA ALA A 91 23.41 0.45 -16.18
C ALA A 91 22.59 0.77 -17.45
N GLU A 92 23.30 0.61 -18.56
CA GLU A 92 23.02 1.09 -19.91
C GLU A 92 21.77 0.50 -20.57
N ALA A 93 21.18 1.35 -21.41
CA ALA A 93 20.19 1.01 -22.40
C ALA A 93 20.85 0.51 -23.68
N GLU A 94 20.31 -0.56 -24.27
CA GLU A 94 20.19 -0.69 -25.71
C GLU A 94 18.85 -1.36 -26.03
N ALA A 95 17.91 -0.57 -26.57
CA ALA A 95 17.12 -0.94 -27.74
C ALA A 95 16.36 0.30 -28.25
N SER A 96 16.28 0.37 -29.57
CA SER A 96 16.05 1.53 -30.42
C SER A 96 14.59 1.96 -30.63
N ALA A 97 14.45 3.27 -30.82
CA ALA A 97 13.58 4.06 -31.70
C ALA A 97 12.15 3.58 -32.08
N ASP A 98 11.24 4.52 -31.82
CA ASP A 98 10.00 4.90 -32.51
C ASP A 98 8.85 3.90 -32.58
N GLU A 99 7.75 4.24 -31.91
CA GLU A 99 6.43 4.45 -32.52
C GLU A 99 5.53 5.25 -31.54
N GLU A 100 4.95 6.35 -32.02
CA GLU A 100 3.88 7.07 -31.34
C GLU A 100 2.62 6.19 -31.44
N GLU A 101 2.29 5.45 -30.38
CA GLU A 101 1.04 4.69 -30.32
C GLU A 101 -0.09 5.50 -29.70
N GLU A 102 -1.21 5.51 -30.42
CA GLU A 102 -2.49 6.08 -30.02
C GLU A 102 -2.91 5.57 -28.62
N VAL A 103 -3.39 6.49 -27.79
CA VAL A 103 -3.98 6.15 -26.49
C VAL A 103 -5.30 5.44 -26.75
N GLU A 104 -5.27 4.11 -26.83
CA GLU A 104 -6.47 3.29 -26.75
C GLU A 104 -7.06 3.41 -25.34
N GLU A 105 -8.36 3.72 -25.25
CA GLU A 105 -9.14 3.59 -24.03
C GLU A 105 -9.17 2.10 -23.61
N VAL A 106 -8.28 1.71 -22.70
CA VAL A 106 -8.18 0.31 -22.24
C VAL A 106 -9.40 -0.04 -21.37
N GLU A 107 -10.10 -1.09 -21.82
CA GLU A 107 -11.29 -1.69 -21.23
C GLU A 107 -11.17 -1.97 -19.71
N GLU A 108 -12.28 -1.78 -18.99
CA GLU A 108 -12.41 -1.96 -17.54
C GLU A 108 -11.86 -3.34 -17.08
N THR A 109 -10.67 -3.34 -16.48
CA THR A 109 -10.10 -4.49 -15.74
C THR A 109 -10.83 -4.77 -14.42
N GLU A 110 -11.83 -3.94 -14.09
CA GLU A 110 -12.71 -4.07 -12.94
C GLU A 110 -13.94 -4.94 -13.27
N PHE A 111 -14.07 -6.08 -12.60
CA PHE A 111 -15.27 -6.89 -12.65
C PHE A 111 -15.98 -6.90 -11.30
N THR A 112 -17.29 -7.11 -11.31
CA THR A 112 -18.07 -7.18 -10.08
C THR A 112 -18.47 -8.63 -9.78
N MET A 113 -18.07 -9.15 -8.62
CA MET A 113 -18.48 -10.46 -8.13
C MET A 113 -19.42 -10.33 -6.92
N LYS A 114 -20.38 -11.25 -6.79
CA LYS A 114 -21.23 -11.36 -5.58
C LYS A 114 -20.78 -12.55 -4.76
N THR A 115 -20.50 -12.35 -3.46
CA THR A 115 -20.22 -13.45 -2.52
C THR A 115 -21.49 -14.22 -2.19
N GLU A 116 -21.35 -15.41 -1.59
CA GLU A 116 -22.48 -16.20 -1.07
C GLU A 116 -23.32 -15.43 -0.04
N GLU A 117 -22.72 -14.47 0.65
CA GLU A 117 -23.37 -13.56 1.61
C GLU A 117 -24.04 -12.35 0.94
N GLY A 118 -24.08 -12.30 -0.40
CA GLY A 118 -24.69 -11.22 -1.17
C GLY A 118 -23.87 -9.93 -1.25
N ARG A 119 -22.64 -9.92 -0.74
CA ARG A 119 -21.75 -8.76 -0.81
C ARG A 119 -21.19 -8.63 -2.22
N VAL A 120 -21.26 -7.42 -2.75
CA VAL A 120 -20.69 -7.06 -4.05
C VAL A 120 -19.22 -6.67 -3.85
N LEU A 121 -18.30 -7.37 -4.53
CA LEU A 121 -16.88 -7.10 -4.53
C LEU A 121 -16.44 -6.68 -5.93
N LYS A 122 -15.79 -5.52 -6.02
CA LYS A 122 -15.02 -5.14 -7.19
C LYS A 122 -13.70 -5.91 -7.20
N VAL A 123 -13.38 -6.49 -8.35
CA VAL A 123 -12.18 -7.29 -8.60
C VAL A 123 -11.37 -6.62 -9.69
N ASP A 124 -10.16 -6.15 -9.35
CA ASP A 124 -9.18 -5.63 -10.29
C ASP A 124 -8.03 -6.64 -10.45
N LYS A 125 -7.93 -7.25 -11.62
CA LYS A 125 -6.94 -8.32 -11.87
C LYS A 125 -5.55 -7.81 -12.19
N LEU A 126 -5.35 -6.49 -12.36
CA LEU A 126 -4.02 -5.91 -12.65
C LEU A 126 -2.98 -6.28 -11.57
N TYR A 127 -3.42 -6.46 -10.32
CA TYR A 127 -2.56 -6.89 -9.21
C TYR A 127 -2.00 -8.32 -9.35
N LEU A 128 -2.50 -9.10 -10.30
CA LEU A 128 -2.07 -10.46 -10.60
C LEU A 128 -1.26 -10.56 -11.91
N ASP A 129 -1.19 -9.47 -12.70
CA ASP A 129 -0.48 -9.45 -13.97
C ASP A 129 1.01 -9.12 -13.76
N PRO A 130 1.93 -10.04 -14.08
CA PRO A 130 3.36 -9.79 -13.93
C PRO A 130 3.88 -8.56 -14.70
N ASN A 131 3.36 -8.31 -15.90
CA ASN A 131 3.80 -7.20 -16.74
C ASN A 131 3.41 -5.86 -16.12
N GLU A 132 2.19 -5.77 -15.57
CA GLU A 132 1.72 -4.57 -14.85
C GLU A 132 2.54 -4.31 -13.59
N LEU A 133 2.88 -5.36 -12.85
CA LEU A 133 3.69 -5.25 -11.64
C LEU A 133 5.14 -4.83 -11.94
N GLU A 134 5.71 -5.29 -13.05
CA GLU A 134 7.02 -4.83 -13.52
C GLU A 134 6.98 -3.36 -13.96
N SER A 135 5.96 -2.98 -14.73
CA SER A 135 5.71 -1.59 -15.13
C SER A 135 5.49 -0.66 -13.93
N ALA A 136 4.76 -1.10 -12.91
CA ALA A 136 4.55 -0.33 -11.70
C ALA A 136 5.85 -0.03 -10.93
N ARG A 137 6.85 -0.92 -10.99
CA ARG A 137 8.16 -0.69 -10.37
C ARG A 137 8.98 0.37 -11.10
N SER A 138 8.83 0.50 -12.42
CA SER A 138 9.56 1.48 -13.22
C SER A 138 8.94 2.88 -13.15
N TYR A 139 7.69 2.98 -12.68
CA TYR A 139 6.99 4.25 -12.54
C TYR A 139 7.62 5.14 -11.46
N LYS A 140 8.01 6.36 -11.84
CA LYS A 140 8.59 7.35 -10.93
C LYS A 140 7.51 8.02 -10.07
N LEU A 141 7.26 7.45 -8.89
CA LEU A 141 6.47 8.12 -7.85
C LEU A 141 7.30 9.21 -7.19
N GLN A 142 6.70 10.40 -7.02
CA GLN A 142 7.26 11.48 -6.22
C GLN A 142 7.63 10.94 -4.83
N CYS A 143 8.83 11.25 -4.35
CA CYS A 143 9.26 10.95 -3.00
C CYS A 143 9.39 12.25 -2.22
N LYS A 144 8.70 12.34 -1.08
CA LYS A 144 8.71 13.52 -0.19
C LYS A 144 9.03 13.10 1.23
N GLU A 145 9.59 14.04 1.99
CA GLU A 145 9.68 13.87 3.44
C GLU A 145 8.26 13.88 4.03
N TYR A 146 7.99 13.08 5.05
CA TYR A 146 6.68 13.02 5.69
C TYR A 146 6.19 14.38 6.23
N THR A 147 7.10 15.31 6.52
CA THR A 147 6.77 16.66 7.00
C THR A 147 6.30 17.60 5.88
N GLU A 148 6.64 17.32 4.61
CA GLU A 148 6.32 18.16 3.45
C GLU A 148 4.96 17.84 2.82
N VAL A 149 4.28 16.79 3.31
CA VAL A 149 3.05 16.28 2.72
C VAL A 149 1.82 16.85 3.44
N ALA A 150 0.90 17.42 2.67
CA ALA A 150 -0.39 17.86 3.18
C ALA A 150 -1.41 16.69 3.18
N TYR A 151 -1.57 16.04 4.33
CA TYR A 151 -2.45 14.87 4.50
C TYR A 151 -3.96 15.21 4.59
N ASN A 152 -4.35 16.48 4.50
CA ASN A 152 -5.70 16.94 4.86
C ASN A 152 -6.69 17.09 3.70
N GLN A 153 -6.34 16.64 2.50
CA GLN A 153 -7.12 16.97 1.30
C GLN A 153 -8.22 15.94 0.97
N ARG A 154 -7.97 14.65 1.16
CA ARG A 154 -8.89 13.54 0.83
C ARG A 154 -8.73 12.38 1.83
N GLU A 155 -9.40 11.24 1.59
CA GLU A 155 -9.05 10.00 2.32
C GLU A 155 -7.58 9.67 2.06
N GLY A 156 -6.80 9.58 3.13
CA GLY A 156 -5.40 9.17 3.06
C GLY A 156 -5.30 7.66 3.26
N VAL A 157 -4.60 6.98 2.36
CA VAL A 157 -4.29 5.55 2.46
C VAL A 157 -2.80 5.41 2.68
N LEU A 158 -2.38 5.04 3.89
CA LEU A 158 -0.96 4.81 4.20
C LEU A 158 -0.65 3.32 4.06
N VAL A 159 0.33 2.98 3.22
CA VAL A 159 0.79 1.60 3.03
C VAL A 159 2.11 1.39 3.75
N VAL A 160 2.15 0.38 4.62
CA VAL A 160 3.32 -0.01 5.41
C VAL A 160 3.73 -1.41 5.02
N GLY A 161 4.96 -1.55 4.52
CA GLY A 161 5.55 -2.84 4.15
C GLY A 161 6.10 -3.61 5.34
N GLY A 162 6.32 -4.91 5.15
CA GLY A 162 7.01 -5.75 6.13
C GLY A 162 8.52 -5.47 6.15
N GLU A 163 9.15 -5.63 7.31
CA GLU A 163 10.57 -5.29 7.53
C GLU A 163 11.54 -5.90 6.50
N THR A 164 11.36 -7.17 6.15
CA THR A 164 12.33 -7.89 5.32
C THR A 164 12.21 -7.60 3.82
N HIS A 165 10.99 -7.39 3.34
CA HIS A 165 10.71 -7.28 1.89
C HIS A 165 10.24 -5.89 1.48
N GLY A 166 9.96 -5.01 2.44
CA GLY A 166 9.38 -3.69 2.21
C GLY A 166 8.01 -3.78 1.53
N LEU A 167 7.77 -2.80 0.66
CA LEU A 167 6.55 -2.70 -0.14
C LEU A 167 6.61 -3.63 -1.36
N SER A 168 5.52 -4.36 -1.59
CA SER A 168 5.36 -5.21 -2.77
C SER A 168 5.09 -4.38 -4.04
N PRO A 169 5.27 -4.95 -5.23
CA PRO A 169 4.94 -4.27 -6.50
C PRO A 169 3.47 -3.84 -6.58
N GLN A 170 2.58 -4.60 -5.95
CA GLN A 170 1.16 -4.27 -5.84
C GLN A 170 0.96 -2.93 -5.10
N SER A 171 1.76 -2.65 -4.08
CA SER A 171 1.74 -1.35 -3.39
C SER A 171 2.13 -0.19 -4.33
N PHE A 172 3.11 -0.40 -5.21
CA PHE A 172 3.49 0.60 -6.22
C PHE A 172 2.41 0.79 -7.28
N LEU A 173 1.79 -0.31 -7.74
CA LEU A 173 0.66 -0.27 -8.67
C LEU A 173 -0.53 0.49 -8.06
N LEU A 174 -0.83 0.23 -6.79
CA LEU A 174 -1.86 0.95 -6.05
C LEU A 174 -1.55 2.45 -6.00
N ALA A 175 -0.33 2.83 -5.65
CA ALA A 175 0.05 4.24 -5.61
C ALA A 175 -0.05 4.90 -6.99
N ARG A 176 0.38 4.22 -8.07
CA ARG A 176 0.20 4.70 -9.45
C ARG A 176 -1.27 4.99 -9.75
N ASN A 177 -2.15 4.04 -9.46
CA ASN A 177 -3.57 4.11 -9.83
C ASN A 177 -4.36 5.16 -9.01
N TYR A 178 -3.88 5.52 -7.81
CA TYR A 178 -4.54 6.48 -6.91
C TYR A 178 -3.80 7.82 -6.81
N GLY A 179 -2.95 8.16 -7.79
CA GLY A 179 -2.21 9.42 -7.80
C GLY A 179 -1.34 9.63 -6.55
N GLY A 180 -0.79 8.53 -6.04
CA GLY A 180 -0.05 8.44 -4.80
C GLY A 180 1.39 8.89 -4.88
N MET A 181 2.07 8.84 -3.74
CA MET A 181 3.48 9.23 -3.61
C MET A 181 4.18 8.38 -2.57
N ARG A 182 5.52 8.37 -2.64
CA ARG A 182 6.38 7.84 -1.60
C ARG A 182 6.62 8.89 -0.54
N VAL A 183 6.61 8.45 0.69
CA VAL A 183 6.83 9.25 1.88
C VAL A 183 7.90 8.56 2.71
N HIS A 184 8.94 9.30 3.05
CA HIS A 184 10.03 8.81 3.87
C HIS A 184 10.15 9.61 5.17
N ILE A 185 10.68 8.96 6.20
CA ILE A 185 11.12 9.61 7.43
C ILE A 185 12.64 9.80 7.30
N PRO A 186 13.16 11.02 7.46
CA PRO A 186 14.58 11.27 7.36
C PRO A 186 15.30 10.54 8.50
N SER A 187 16.36 9.79 8.18
CA SER A 187 17.22 9.14 9.15
C SER A 187 18.58 9.83 9.20
N ASP A 188 18.88 10.48 10.32
CA ASP A 188 20.25 10.96 10.59
C ASP A 188 21.13 9.74 10.97
N GLY A 189 22.25 9.54 10.26
CA GLY A 189 23.32 8.65 10.74
C GLY A 189 23.46 7.27 10.08
N GLY A 190 23.03 7.08 8.83
CA GLY A 190 23.32 5.85 8.08
C GLY A 190 22.49 4.62 8.48
N VAL A 191 21.37 4.85 9.16
CA VAL A 191 20.38 3.80 9.45
C VAL A 191 19.51 3.59 8.21
N GLU A 192 19.53 2.37 7.67
CA GLU A 192 18.84 2.02 6.42
C GLU A 192 17.32 1.95 6.57
N SER A 193 16.77 1.63 7.76
CA SER A 193 15.33 1.61 8.04
C SER A 193 15.04 1.82 9.53
N LEU A 194 13.90 2.45 9.84
CA LEU A 194 13.28 2.46 11.18
C LEU A 194 12.47 1.19 11.45
#